data_AF-A0A5E4MDD2-F1
#
_entry.id   AF-A0A5E4MDD2-F1
#
_cell.length_a   1.000
_cell.length_b   1.000
_cell.length_c   1.000
_cell.angle_alpha   90.00
_cell.angle_beta   90.00
_cell.angle_gamma   90.00
#
_symmetry.space_group_name_H-M   'P 1'
#
loop_
_entity.id
_entity.type
_entity.pdbx_description
1 polymer ?
#
loop_
_entity_poly.entity_id
_entity_poly.type
_entity_poly.pdbx_seq_one_letter_code
_entity_poly.pdbx_strand_id
1 'polypeptide(L)'
;MRNGEKIIDRLEFIEDTKGNSGDKGVLVITNLRAIWHSMTFARVSLSIGYNCIQDISTRIVNSRLKGITEAIYIQAKYNALRYEFVFTNLIPGNTRHFTSFIGVFKAYNSSRLYRELKLRGAILKNGHLRLLMFEKMYSTVNGVWNLSSEQGNLGAFIVTNIRLVWFAESNETFNISLPYIHINSIKIRESKFGEVLVIETNGYSGGFTLGFRIDPKDRLRTITKELSSLFRIHAQLPEFGVHFVNVDEVDNNEPIQIQPTISNDYDEFEDENTIGVSNTLAAYSVSKTGKEDGLPHYDSSLGLAVETLPEGYTIASLWEVIPNTKREQ
;
A
#
# COMPACT_ATOMS: atom_id res chain seq x y z
N MET A 1 13.97 10.23 1.72
CA MET A 1 12.94 9.33 2.28
C MET A 1 11.68 10.13 2.54
N ARG A 2 10.48 9.57 2.33
CA ARG A 2 9.22 10.29 2.63
C ARG A 2 9.10 10.53 4.14
N ASN A 3 8.41 11.60 4.56
CA ASN A 3 8.12 11.81 5.98
C ASN A 3 7.41 10.59 6.59
N GLY A 4 7.91 10.13 7.74
CA GLY A 4 7.46 8.92 8.42
C GLY A 4 8.02 7.62 7.82
N GLU A 5 8.61 7.66 6.63
CA GLU A 5 9.27 6.50 6.03
C GLU A 5 10.63 6.28 6.68
N LYS A 6 10.88 5.06 7.16
CA LYS A 6 12.11 4.68 7.86
C LYS A 6 12.69 3.43 7.23
N ILE A 7 14.03 3.38 7.16
CA ILE A 7 14.74 2.17 6.80
C ILE A 7 14.66 1.21 7.99
N ILE A 8 14.21 -0.01 7.73
CA ILE A 8 14.16 -1.10 8.72
C ILE A 8 15.37 -2.00 8.55
N ASP A 9 15.75 -2.28 7.30
CA ASP A 9 16.91 -3.12 7.01
C ASP A 9 17.59 -2.71 5.71
N ARG A 10 18.89 -3.01 5.61
CA ARG A 10 19.72 -2.76 4.43
C ARG A 10 20.58 -3.99 4.17
N LEU A 11 20.37 -4.61 3.03
CA LEU A 11 20.99 -5.88 2.66
C LEU A 11 21.86 -5.67 1.44
N GLU A 12 23.16 -5.86 1.62
CA GLU A 12 24.13 -5.78 0.54
C GLU A 12 24.26 -7.10 -0.22
N PHE A 13 24.81 -7.03 -1.43
CA PHE A 13 25.02 -8.19 -2.29
C PHE A 13 23.73 -8.96 -2.63
N ILE A 14 22.65 -8.23 -2.87
CA ILE A 14 21.39 -8.77 -3.39
C ILE A 14 21.37 -8.56 -4.90
N GLU A 15 21.29 -9.64 -5.67
CA GLU A 15 21.11 -9.61 -7.13
C GLU A 15 19.62 -9.45 -7.46
N ASP A 16 19.28 -8.57 -8.40
CA ASP A 16 18.02 -8.65 -9.13
C ASP A 16 18.17 -9.66 -10.28
N THR A 17 17.72 -10.88 -10.05
CA THR A 17 17.88 -11.99 -10.99
C THR A 17 16.97 -11.87 -12.20
N LYS A 18 15.89 -11.08 -12.12
CA LYS A 18 14.91 -10.98 -13.21
C LYS A 18 15.32 -9.93 -14.25
N GLY A 19 15.52 -8.68 -13.83
CA GLY A 19 15.75 -7.58 -14.77
C GLY A 19 17.22 -7.23 -14.98
N ASN A 20 18.07 -7.45 -13.98
CA ASN A 20 19.48 -7.07 -13.98
C ASN A 20 20.40 -8.24 -13.63
N SER A 21 20.15 -9.42 -14.20
CA SER A 21 20.91 -10.63 -13.87
C SER A 21 22.41 -10.45 -14.13
N GLY A 22 23.22 -10.79 -13.12
CA GLY A 22 24.67 -10.55 -13.12
C GLY A 22 25.11 -9.26 -12.41
N ASP A 23 24.19 -8.39 -11.99
CA ASP A 23 24.52 -7.17 -11.26
C ASP A 23 24.31 -7.32 -9.75
N LYS A 24 25.25 -6.78 -8.98
CA LYS A 24 25.18 -6.78 -7.51
C LYS A 24 24.49 -5.51 -7.07
N GLY A 25 23.50 -5.63 -6.20
CA GLY A 25 22.77 -4.49 -5.66
C GLY A 25 22.66 -4.49 -4.16
N VAL A 26 22.00 -3.45 -3.67
CA VAL A 26 21.57 -3.28 -2.29
C VAL A 26 20.06 -3.30 -2.26
N LEU A 27 19.48 -4.16 -1.43
CA LEU A 27 18.06 -4.17 -1.11
C LEU A 27 17.84 -3.40 0.20
N VAL A 28 17.19 -2.25 0.11
CA VAL A 28 16.77 -1.41 1.23
C VAL A 28 15.31 -1.70 1.54
N ILE A 29 15.04 -2.22 2.72
CA ILE A 29 13.70 -2.56 3.20
C ILE A 29 13.25 -1.41 4.10
N THR A 30 12.23 -0.68 3.66
CA THR A 30 11.64 0.42 4.42
C THR A 30 10.35 -0.04 5.07
N ASN A 31 9.74 0.79 5.90
CA ASN A 31 8.42 0.52 6.45
C ASN A 31 7.25 0.62 5.42
N LEU A 32 7.50 1.08 4.18
CA LEU A 32 6.46 1.27 3.16
C LEU A 32 6.71 0.56 1.82
N ARG A 33 7.98 0.28 1.51
CA ARG A 33 8.42 -0.28 0.23
C ARG A 33 9.77 -0.96 0.36
N ALA A 34 10.10 -1.80 -0.61
CA ALA A 34 11.48 -2.18 -0.85
C ALA A 34 12.06 -1.39 -2.02
N ILE A 35 13.31 -0.99 -1.86
CA ILE A 35 14.08 -0.30 -2.88
C ILE A 35 15.28 -1.18 -3.18
N TRP A 36 15.47 -1.54 -4.44
CA TRP A 36 16.71 -2.16 -4.89
C TRP A 36 17.47 -1.17 -5.75
N HIS A 37 18.77 -1.08 -5.60
CA HIS A 37 19.62 -0.33 -6.53
C HIS A 37 20.91 -1.07 -6.79
N SER A 38 21.45 -0.92 -8.00
CA SER A 38 22.76 -1.44 -8.36
C SER A 38 23.85 -0.80 -7.48
N MET A 39 24.83 -1.61 -7.08
CA MET A 39 26.07 -1.13 -6.46
C MET A 39 27.00 -0.50 -7.49
N THR A 40 26.92 -0.94 -8.75
CA THR A 40 27.76 -0.46 -9.84
C THR A 40 27.23 0.85 -10.43
N PHE A 41 25.92 0.91 -10.66
CA PHE A 41 25.26 2.04 -11.32
C PHE A 41 23.99 2.45 -10.58
N ALA A 42 24.09 3.32 -9.56
CA ALA A 42 22.97 3.69 -8.70
C ALA A 42 21.70 4.19 -9.43
N ARG A 43 21.83 4.71 -10.67
CA ARG A 43 20.70 5.08 -11.54
C ARG A 43 19.80 3.88 -11.90
N VAL A 44 20.35 2.67 -11.91
CA VAL A 44 19.61 1.42 -12.12
C VAL A 44 19.00 1.01 -10.78
N SER A 45 17.71 1.27 -10.62
CA SER A 45 16.99 1.03 -9.37
C SER A 45 15.54 0.63 -9.58
N LEU A 46 14.96 0.05 -8.54
CA LEU A 46 13.57 -0.41 -8.44
C LEU A 46 12.99 0.07 -7.11
N SER A 47 11.71 0.43 -7.10
CA SER A 47 10.98 0.77 -5.87
C SER A 47 9.61 0.08 -5.89
N ILE A 48 9.40 -0.87 -4.99
CA ILE A 48 8.20 -1.71 -4.93
C ILE A 48 7.42 -1.36 -3.65
N GLY A 49 6.30 -0.64 -3.81
CA GLY A 49 5.40 -0.33 -2.70
C GLY A 49 4.68 -1.57 -2.18
N TYR A 50 4.64 -1.76 -0.86
CA TYR A 50 4.06 -2.97 -0.28
C TYR A 50 2.56 -3.15 -0.59
N ASN A 51 1.80 -2.06 -0.76
CA ASN A 51 0.38 -2.16 -1.14
C ASN A 51 0.16 -2.75 -2.55
N CYS A 52 1.19 -2.77 -3.39
CA CYS A 52 1.11 -3.32 -4.75
C CYS A 52 1.44 -4.83 -4.77
N ILE A 53 2.00 -5.38 -3.70
CA ILE A 53 2.42 -6.78 -3.65
C ILE A 53 1.18 -7.66 -3.43
N GLN A 54 0.99 -8.63 -4.33
CA GLN A 54 -0.08 -9.61 -4.27
C GLN A 54 0.37 -10.90 -3.59
N ASP A 55 1.59 -11.35 -3.91
CA ASP A 55 2.16 -12.59 -3.38
C ASP A 55 3.68 -12.48 -3.18
N ILE A 56 4.18 -13.22 -2.19
CA ILE A 56 5.61 -13.42 -1.95
C ILE A 56 5.82 -14.92 -1.73
N SER A 57 6.74 -15.50 -2.49
CA SER A 57 7.14 -16.89 -2.34
C SER A 57 8.67 -17.04 -2.38
N THR A 58 9.18 -18.10 -1.76
CA THR A 58 10.57 -18.54 -1.94
C THR A 58 10.62 -19.52 -3.10
N ARG A 59 11.52 -19.29 -4.06
CA ARG A 59 11.71 -20.19 -5.20
C ARG A 59 13.19 -20.48 -5.42
N ILE A 60 13.48 -21.70 -5.89
CA ILE A 60 14.81 -22.05 -6.38
C ILE A 60 14.97 -21.45 -7.77
N VAL A 61 16.03 -20.67 -7.96
CA VAL A 61 16.38 -20.00 -9.22
C VAL A 61 17.83 -20.27 -9.57
N ASN A 62 18.18 -20.14 -10.85
CA ASN A 62 19.56 -20.20 -11.29
C ASN A 62 20.11 -18.77 -11.46
N SER A 63 20.75 -18.27 -10.41
CA SER A 63 21.42 -16.96 -10.41
C SER A 63 22.67 -17.01 -11.29
N ARG A 64 22.93 -15.93 -12.03
CA ARG A 64 24.14 -15.82 -12.86
C ARG A 64 25.41 -15.72 -12.01
N LEU A 65 25.32 -15.15 -10.82
CA LEU A 65 26.46 -14.93 -9.92
C LEU A 65 26.65 -16.06 -8.91
N LYS A 66 25.60 -16.79 -8.55
CA LYS A 66 25.62 -17.80 -7.48
C LYS A 66 25.24 -19.21 -7.93
N GLY A 67 24.71 -19.38 -9.14
CA GLY A 67 24.18 -20.66 -9.62
C GLY A 67 22.83 -20.97 -8.99
N ILE A 68 22.53 -22.26 -8.78
CA ILE A 68 21.25 -22.71 -8.23
C ILE A 68 21.15 -22.31 -6.74
N THR A 69 20.18 -21.48 -6.40
CA THR A 69 19.98 -20.94 -5.04
C THR A 69 18.51 -20.57 -4.81
N GLU A 70 18.11 -20.44 -3.55
CA GLU A 70 16.82 -19.85 -3.21
C GLU A 70 16.85 -18.33 -3.38
N ALA A 71 15.71 -17.78 -3.80
CA ALA A 71 15.48 -16.35 -3.99
C ALA A 71 14.07 -15.94 -3.54
N ILE A 72 13.91 -14.67 -3.20
CA ILE A 72 12.60 -14.06 -2.95
C ILE A 72 11.94 -13.76 -4.29
N TYR A 73 10.75 -14.30 -4.49
CA TYR A 73 9.88 -14.04 -5.62
C TYR A 73 8.73 -13.15 -5.20
N ILE A 74 8.57 -12.01 -5.86
CA ILE A 74 7.53 -11.02 -5.54
C ILE A 74 6.64 -10.85 -6.75
N GLN A 75 5.34 -11.10 -6.59
CA GLN A 75 4.32 -10.75 -7.58
C GLN A 75 3.63 -9.46 -7.14
N ALA A 76 3.61 -8.47 -8.01
CA ALA A 76 2.96 -7.19 -7.76
C ALA A 76 1.99 -6.82 -8.88
N LYS A 77 0.94 -6.08 -8.53
CA LYS A 77 0.01 -5.49 -9.49
C LYS A 77 -0.06 -3.99 -9.27
N TYR A 78 0.12 -3.23 -10.34
CA TYR A 78 0.02 -1.77 -10.33
C TYR A 78 -0.59 -1.30 -11.65
N ASN A 79 -1.59 -0.41 -11.57
CA ASN A 79 -2.34 0.09 -12.74
C ASN A 79 -2.77 -1.03 -13.69
N ALA A 80 -3.48 -2.04 -13.16
CA ALA A 80 -3.93 -3.25 -13.86
C ALA A 80 -2.82 -4.20 -14.39
N LEU A 81 -1.59 -3.74 -14.52
CA LEU A 81 -0.45 -4.54 -14.98
C LEU A 81 0.17 -5.37 -13.85
N ARG A 82 0.68 -6.56 -14.22
CA ARG A 82 1.30 -7.51 -13.29
C ARG A 82 2.80 -7.57 -13.53
N TYR A 83 3.56 -7.54 -12.45
CA TYR A 83 5.01 -7.54 -12.43
C TYR A 83 5.56 -8.64 -11.52
N GLU A 84 6.73 -9.14 -11.87
CA GLU A 84 7.48 -10.13 -11.12
C GLU A 84 8.90 -9.68 -10.88
N PHE A 85 9.33 -9.78 -9.62
CA PHE A 85 10.67 -9.43 -9.18
C PHE A 85 11.31 -10.63 -8.48
N VAL A 86 12.61 -10.82 -8.72
CA VAL A 86 13.36 -11.95 -8.15
C VAL A 86 14.64 -11.41 -7.53
N PHE A 87 14.74 -11.53 -6.21
CA PHE A 87 15.91 -11.07 -5.46
C PHE A 87 16.67 -12.24 -4.85
N THR A 88 17.93 -12.38 -5.22
CA THR A 88 18.82 -13.44 -4.77
C THR A 88 19.88 -12.88 -3.84
N ASN A 89 19.98 -13.42 -2.62
CA ASN A 89 21.12 -13.10 -1.76
C ASN A 89 22.37 -13.85 -2.22
N LEU A 90 23.43 -13.11 -2.55
CA LEU A 90 24.68 -13.68 -3.01
C LEU A 90 25.57 -14.18 -1.86
N ILE A 91 25.34 -13.72 -0.63
CA ILE A 91 26.09 -14.18 0.54
C ILE A 91 25.66 -15.61 0.88
N PRO A 92 26.57 -16.62 0.87
CA PRO A 92 26.24 -17.99 1.23
C PRO A 92 25.78 -18.11 2.69
N GLY A 93 24.77 -18.95 2.94
CA GLY A 93 24.25 -19.19 4.29
C GLY A 93 23.42 -18.05 4.90
N ASN A 94 23.37 -16.87 4.28
CA ASN A 94 22.63 -15.72 4.79
C ASN A 94 21.18 -15.68 4.26
N THR A 95 20.22 -15.94 5.14
CA THR A 95 18.78 -15.92 4.85
C THR A 95 18.07 -14.66 5.36
N ARG A 96 18.80 -13.65 5.88
CA ARG A 96 18.25 -12.43 6.49
C ARG A 96 17.25 -11.71 5.58
N HIS A 97 17.52 -11.69 4.27
CA HIS A 97 16.62 -11.13 3.28
C HIS A 97 15.20 -11.71 3.32
N PHE A 98 15.05 -13.02 3.55
CA PHE A 98 13.74 -13.66 3.71
C PHE A 98 13.05 -13.16 4.98
N THR A 99 13.71 -13.29 6.13
CA THR A 99 13.14 -12.96 7.44
C THR A 99 12.74 -11.49 7.52
N SER A 100 13.62 -10.60 7.08
CA SER A 100 13.43 -9.16 7.12
C SER A 100 12.33 -8.70 6.18
N PHE A 101 12.41 -9.06 4.89
CA PHE A 101 11.43 -8.61 3.90
C PHE A 101 10.02 -9.16 4.18
N ILE A 102 9.92 -10.48 4.42
CA ILE A 102 8.63 -11.12 4.70
C ILE A 102 8.06 -10.63 6.03
N GLY A 103 8.90 -10.44 7.04
CA GLY A 103 8.51 -9.92 8.35
C GLY A 103 7.94 -8.52 8.28
N VAL A 104 8.65 -7.60 7.60
CA VAL A 104 8.18 -6.22 7.39
C VAL A 104 6.91 -6.18 6.54
N PHE A 105 6.81 -6.99 5.48
CA PHE A 105 5.60 -7.04 4.66
C PHE A 105 4.38 -7.56 5.44
N LYS A 106 4.56 -8.57 6.31
CA LYS A 106 3.50 -9.04 7.22
C LYS A 106 3.07 -7.93 8.18
N ALA A 107 4.03 -7.22 8.79
CA ALA A 107 3.74 -6.09 9.67
C ALA A 107 3.00 -4.95 8.94
N TYR A 108 3.35 -4.68 7.67
CA TYR A 108 2.62 -3.75 6.83
C TYR A 108 1.17 -4.18 6.62
N ASN A 109 0.92 -5.44 6.28
CA ASN A 109 -0.44 -5.94 6.04
C ASN A 109 -1.32 -5.98 7.30
N SER A 110 -0.75 -6.31 8.46
CA SER A 110 -1.51 -6.36 9.72
C SER A 110 -1.84 -4.98 10.30
N SER A 111 -1.18 -3.91 9.82
CA SER A 111 -1.33 -2.53 10.31
C SER A 111 -2.12 -1.62 9.36
N ARG A 112 -2.94 -2.19 8.47
CA ARG A 112 -3.72 -1.41 7.48
C ARG A 112 -4.61 -0.33 8.09
N LEU A 113 -5.12 -0.51 9.31
CA LEU A 113 -6.01 0.48 9.97
C LEU A 113 -5.36 1.85 10.24
N TYR A 114 -4.03 1.95 10.22
CA TYR A 114 -3.31 3.23 10.31
C TYR A 114 -3.37 4.02 8.99
N ARG A 115 -3.68 3.34 7.88
CA ARG A 115 -3.45 3.85 6.52
C ARG A 115 -4.59 3.55 5.55
N GLU A 116 -5.69 2.95 6.00
CA GLU A 116 -6.86 2.64 5.18
C GLU A 116 -8.12 3.22 5.85
N LEU A 117 -8.89 3.99 5.08
CA LEU A 117 -10.25 4.37 5.46
C LEU A 117 -11.09 3.09 5.57
N LYS A 118 -11.75 2.90 6.71
CA LYS A 118 -12.68 1.79 6.91
C LYS A 118 -14.08 2.31 7.22
N LEU A 119 -15.04 1.78 6.48
CA LEU A 119 -16.46 1.95 6.72
C LEU A 119 -16.99 0.64 7.31
N ARG A 120 -17.83 0.73 8.34
CA ARG A 120 -18.46 -0.42 9.01
C ARG A 120 -17.46 -1.48 9.48
N GLY A 121 -16.34 -1.02 10.07
CA GLY A 121 -15.29 -1.90 10.56
C GLY A 121 -15.59 -2.43 11.97
N ALA A 122 -15.06 -3.60 12.31
CA ALA A 122 -15.08 -4.14 13.67
C ALA A 122 -14.01 -3.44 14.54
N ILE A 123 -14.22 -2.15 14.82
CA ILE A 123 -13.27 -1.29 15.55
C ILE A 123 -13.69 -1.00 16.98
N LEU A 124 -14.96 -1.25 17.33
CA LEU A 124 -15.51 -1.02 18.66
C LEU A 124 -15.79 -2.34 19.38
N LYS A 125 -15.73 -2.30 20.71
CA LYS A 125 -16.20 -3.37 21.59
C LYS A 125 -16.90 -2.74 22.79
N ASN A 126 -18.22 -2.92 22.90
CA ASN A 126 -19.06 -2.37 23.95
C ASN A 126 -18.90 -0.84 24.09
N GLY A 127 -18.97 -0.11 22.97
CA GLY A 127 -18.81 1.35 22.93
C GLY A 127 -17.37 1.85 23.10
N HIS A 128 -16.42 0.98 23.37
CA HIS A 128 -15.00 1.34 23.51
C HIS A 128 -14.24 1.09 22.21
N LEU A 129 -13.48 2.08 21.76
CA LEU A 129 -12.58 1.93 20.62
C LEU A 129 -11.46 0.94 20.95
N ARG A 130 -11.25 -0.05 20.09
CA ARG A 130 -10.06 -0.89 20.12
C ARG A 130 -8.88 -0.10 19.59
N LEU A 131 -8.09 0.44 20.52
CA LEU A 131 -6.89 1.21 20.22
C LEU A 131 -5.83 0.34 19.51
N LEU A 132 -5.19 0.92 18.51
CA LEU A 132 -4.02 0.38 17.84
C LEU A 132 -2.77 0.62 18.70
N MET A 133 -1.67 -0.06 18.38
CA MET A 133 -0.39 0.16 19.04
C MET A 133 0.05 1.63 18.85
N PHE A 134 0.46 2.29 19.93
CA PHE A 134 0.78 3.73 19.93
C PHE A 134 -0.38 4.68 19.57
N GLU A 135 -1.62 4.17 19.46
CA GLU A 135 -2.81 5.02 19.36
C GLU A 135 -3.17 5.55 20.75
N LYS A 136 -3.31 6.87 20.85
CA LYS A 136 -3.73 7.58 22.05
C LYS A 136 -5.00 8.35 21.74
N MET A 137 -6.00 8.15 22.58
CA MET A 137 -7.25 8.92 22.54
C MET A 137 -7.03 10.31 23.14
N TYR A 138 -7.50 11.35 22.46
CA TYR A 138 -7.47 12.73 22.94
C TYR A 138 -8.83 13.17 23.47
N SER A 139 -9.89 12.94 22.70
CA SER A 139 -11.23 13.39 23.06
C SER A 139 -12.31 12.44 22.55
N THR A 140 -13.42 12.40 23.30
CA THR A 140 -14.66 11.75 22.89
C THR A 140 -15.74 12.80 22.81
N VAL A 141 -16.43 12.87 21.68
CA VAL A 141 -17.45 13.89 21.40
C VAL A 141 -18.78 13.21 21.13
N ASN A 142 -19.66 13.18 22.13
CA ASN A 142 -21.01 12.65 21.97
C ASN A 142 -21.93 13.64 21.25
N GLY A 143 -23.03 13.15 20.68
CA GLY A 143 -24.04 13.98 20.05
C GLY A 143 -23.66 14.51 18.67
N VAL A 144 -22.79 13.80 17.96
CA VAL A 144 -22.30 14.15 16.62
C VAL A 144 -23.16 13.47 15.57
N TRP A 145 -23.89 14.29 14.81
CA TRP A 145 -24.75 13.80 13.74
C TRP A 145 -23.96 13.60 12.45
N ASN A 146 -23.95 12.39 11.91
CA ASN A 146 -23.49 12.14 10.55
C ASN A 146 -24.60 12.51 9.55
N LEU A 147 -24.26 13.32 8.55
CA LEU A 147 -25.19 13.86 7.56
C LEU A 147 -25.10 13.16 6.19
N SER A 148 -24.45 11.98 6.14
CA SER A 148 -24.32 11.19 4.90
C SER A 148 -25.62 10.49 4.48
N SER A 149 -26.64 10.50 5.35
CA SER A 149 -27.97 9.91 5.13
C SER A 149 -29.08 10.96 5.26
N GLU A 150 -30.21 10.78 4.60
CA GLU A 150 -31.31 11.77 4.54
C GLU A 150 -31.83 12.24 5.90
N GLN A 151 -31.96 11.31 6.86
CA GLN A 151 -32.46 11.60 8.22
C GLN A 151 -31.35 11.98 9.20
N GLY A 152 -30.08 11.79 8.81
CA GLY A 152 -28.92 11.88 9.70
C GLY A 152 -28.88 10.76 10.75
N ASN A 153 -27.68 10.42 11.22
CA ASN A 153 -27.49 9.44 12.29
C ASN A 153 -26.79 10.08 13.49
N LEU A 154 -27.37 9.95 14.68
CA LEU A 154 -26.76 10.38 15.93
C LEU A 154 -25.65 9.40 16.33
N GLY A 155 -24.49 9.95 16.68
CA GLY A 155 -23.33 9.17 17.05
C GLY A 155 -22.34 9.94 17.92
N ALA A 156 -21.16 9.36 18.07
CA ALA A 156 -20.05 9.97 18.78
C ALA A 156 -18.78 9.95 17.94
N PHE A 157 -17.94 10.98 18.10
CA PHE A 157 -16.54 10.92 17.67
C PHE A 157 -15.64 10.38 18.76
N ILE A 158 -14.60 9.69 18.32
CA ILE A 158 -13.40 9.41 19.09
C ILE A 158 -12.22 9.95 18.30
N VAL A 159 -11.54 10.94 18.86
CA VAL A 159 -10.39 11.63 18.26
C VAL A 159 -9.11 11.03 18.84
N THR A 160 -8.20 10.62 17.97
CA THR A 160 -6.91 10.02 18.37
C THR A 160 -5.74 10.72 17.68
N ASN A 161 -4.51 10.34 17.98
CA ASN A 161 -3.32 10.80 17.26
C ASN A 161 -3.20 10.26 15.81
N ILE A 162 -3.91 9.18 15.45
CA ILE A 162 -3.74 8.49 14.15
C ILE A 162 -4.95 8.70 13.23
N ARG A 163 -6.15 8.67 13.81
CA ARG A 163 -7.41 8.65 13.07
C ARG A 163 -8.55 9.31 13.83
N LEU A 164 -9.53 9.79 13.08
CA LEU A 164 -10.85 10.14 13.58
C LEU A 164 -11.77 8.94 13.42
N VAL A 165 -12.45 8.54 14.50
CA VAL A 165 -13.49 7.53 14.45
C VAL A 165 -14.84 8.18 14.72
N TRP A 166 -15.86 7.80 13.95
CA TRP A 166 -17.26 8.09 14.23
C TRP A 166 -18.05 6.80 14.27
N PHE A 167 -19.01 6.67 15.18
CA PHE A 167 -19.94 5.54 15.20
C PHE A 167 -21.33 5.99 15.65
N ALA A 168 -22.37 5.35 15.13
CA ALA A 168 -23.74 5.59 15.56
C ALA A 168 -24.01 4.96 16.94
N GLU A 169 -24.69 5.70 17.81
CA GLU A 169 -25.03 5.24 19.17
C GLU A 169 -26.09 4.12 19.15
N SER A 170 -26.99 4.16 18.16
CA SER A 170 -28.02 3.13 17.99
C SER A 170 -27.48 1.83 17.39
N ASN A 171 -26.34 1.89 16.69
CA ASN A 171 -25.73 0.74 16.03
C ASN A 171 -24.24 0.98 15.79
N GLU A 172 -23.40 0.42 16.67
CA GLU A 172 -21.93 0.55 16.58
C GLU A 172 -21.34 0.00 15.27
N THR A 173 -22.04 -0.90 14.56
CA THR A 173 -21.57 -1.41 13.26
C THR A 173 -21.65 -0.35 12.16
N PHE A 174 -22.45 0.71 12.36
CA PHE A 174 -22.47 1.86 11.49
C PHE A 174 -21.43 2.87 11.96
N ASN A 175 -20.19 2.66 11.51
CA ASN A 175 -19.04 3.47 11.90
C ASN A 175 -18.13 3.81 10.72
N ILE A 176 -17.25 4.79 10.96
CA ILE A 176 -16.21 5.27 10.07
C ILE A 176 -14.92 5.37 10.89
N SER A 177 -13.84 4.77 10.40
CA SER A 177 -12.47 4.97 10.89
C SER A 177 -11.67 5.66 9.80
N LEU A 178 -11.38 6.95 9.98
CA LEU A 178 -10.70 7.82 9.03
C LEU A 178 -9.30 8.20 9.52
N PRO A 179 -8.24 7.51 9.06
CA PRO A 179 -6.86 7.92 9.28
C PRO A 179 -6.56 9.31 8.72
N TYR A 180 -5.74 10.07 9.43
CA TYR A 180 -5.39 11.44 9.04
C TYR A 180 -4.65 11.52 7.70
N ILE A 181 -3.95 10.46 7.29
CA ILE A 181 -3.30 10.38 5.97
C ILE A 181 -4.29 10.52 4.80
N HIS A 182 -5.56 10.21 5.04
CA HIS A 182 -6.61 10.27 4.02
C HIS A 182 -7.34 11.59 3.95
N ILE A 183 -7.14 12.47 4.93
CA ILE A 183 -7.79 13.77 4.95
C ILE A 183 -7.11 14.70 3.95
N ASN A 184 -7.91 15.27 3.05
CA ASN A 184 -7.50 16.33 2.15
C ASN A 184 -7.78 17.72 2.76
N SER A 185 -8.98 17.90 3.35
CA SER A 185 -9.32 19.16 3.99
C SER A 185 -10.34 18.98 5.12
N ILE A 186 -10.26 19.88 6.12
CA ILE A 186 -11.17 19.97 7.26
C ILE A 186 -11.67 21.42 7.29
N LYS A 187 -12.97 21.63 7.10
CA LYS A 187 -13.57 22.97 6.98
C LYS A 187 -14.94 23.01 7.65
N ILE A 188 -15.36 24.19 8.09
CA ILE A 188 -16.76 24.44 8.43
C ILE A 188 -17.43 24.99 7.17
N ARG A 189 -18.61 24.46 6.82
CA ARG A 189 -19.44 24.96 5.71
C ARG A 189 -20.88 25.16 6.17
N GLU A 190 -21.59 26.07 5.51
CA GLU A 190 -23.05 26.16 5.67
C GLU A 190 -23.74 25.00 4.95
N SER A 191 -24.83 24.52 5.53
CA SER A 191 -25.70 23.49 4.98
C SER A 191 -27.17 23.81 5.30
N LYS A 192 -28.10 23.02 4.75
CA LYS A 192 -29.53 23.09 5.12
C LYS A 192 -29.80 22.85 6.61
N PHE A 193 -28.83 22.31 7.34
CA PHE A 193 -28.90 22.04 8.78
C PHE A 193 -28.09 23.03 9.63
N GLY A 194 -27.63 24.15 9.04
CA GLY A 194 -26.73 25.12 9.67
C GLY A 194 -25.25 24.86 9.36
N GLU A 195 -24.36 25.46 10.15
CA GLU A 195 -22.91 25.25 10.04
C GLU A 195 -22.55 23.81 10.44
N VAL A 196 -21.77 23.13 9.58
CA VAL A 196 -21.39 21.74 9.74
C VAL A 196 -19.89 21.56 9.50
N LEU A 197 -19.31 20.58 10.17
CA LEU A 197 -17.96 20.11 9.90
C LEU A 197 -17.97 19.29 8.61
N VAL A 198 -17.15 19.66 7.65
CA VAL A 198 -16.94 18.94 6.40
C VAL A 198 -15.50 18.45 6.35
N ILE A 199 -15.35 17.13 6.19
CA ILE A 199 -14.06 16.49 5.99
C ILE A 199 -14.04 15.87 4.59
N GLU A 200 -13.12 16.34 3.75
CA GLU A 200 -12.90 15.81 2.42
C GLU A 200 -11.74 14.83 2.46
N THR A 201 -11.91 13.64 1.88
CA THR A 201 -10.81 12.67 1.74
C THR A 201 -10.08 12.85 0.40
N ASN A 202 -8.83 12.41 0.33
CA ASN A 202 -8.07 12.40 -0.91
C ASN A 202 -8.70 11.49 -1.99
N GLY A 203 -8.30 11.69 -3.26
CA GLY A 203 -8.81 10.92 -4.39
C GLY A 203 -8.47 9.43 -4.33
N TYR A 204 -7.33 9.08 -3.74
CA TYR A 204 -6.92 7.68 -3.50
C TYR A 204 -7.89 6.92 -2.59
N SER A 205 -8.59 7.62 -1.70
CA SER A 205 -9.61 7.05 -0.81
C SER A 205 -11.00 7.06 -1.42
N GLY A 206 -11.17 7.45 -2.68
CA GLY A 206 -12.49 7.59 -3.33
C GLY A 206 -13.10 8.99 -3.24
N GLY A 207 -12.39 9.99 -2.69
CA GLY A 207 -12.85 11.39 -2.74
C GLY A 207 -14.14 11.67 -1.96
N PHE A 208 -14.35 10.99 -0.83
CA PHE A 208 -15.54 11.18 0.00
C PHE A 208 -15.62 12.59 0.60
N THR A 209 -16.85 13.09 0.69
CA THR A 209 -17.18 14.30 1.47
C THR A 209 -18.05 13.90 2.65
N LEU A 210 -17.50 14.00 3.86
CA LEU A 210 -18.17 13.61 5.11
C LEU A 210 -18.66 14.87 5.83
N GLY A 211 -19.97 14.96 6.05
CA GLY A 211 -20.60 16.07 6.77
C GLY A 211 -21.05 15.66 8.17
N PHE A 212 -20.70 16.48 9.17
CA PHE A 212 -21.07 16.25 10.57
C PHE A 212 -21.63 17.51 11.21
N ARG A 213 -22.79 17.39 11.85
CA ARG A 213 -23.36 18.46 12.66
C ARG A 213 -23.00 18.24 14.14
N ILE A 214 -22.54 19.31 14.78
CA ILE A 214 -22.11 19.31 16.18
C ILE A 214 -22.68 20.56 16.85
N ASP A 215 -23.46 20.36 17.91
CA ASP A 215 -24.05 21.44 18.69
C ASP A 215 -23.40 21.53 20.09
N PRO A 216 -23.26 22.74 20.68
CA PRO A 216 -23.49 24.06 20.07
C PRO A 216 -22.34 24.48 19.12
N LYS A 217 -22.52 25.58 18.38
CA LYS A 217 -21.55 26.09 17.37
C LYS A 217 -20.13 26.32 17.91
N ASP A 218 -19.98 26.73 19.17
CA ASP A 218 -18.66 26.91 19.78
C ASP A 218 -17.91 25.58 19.94
N ARG A 219 -18.66 24.49 20.20
CA ARG A 219 -18.12 23.13 20.27
C ARG A 219 -17.66 22.67 18.88
N LEU A 220 -18.45 22.93 17.84
CA LEU A 220 -18.07 22.68 16.44
C LEU A 220 -16.72 23.35 16.09
N ARG A 221 -16.57 24.64 16.41
CA ARG A 221 -15.32 25.40 16.15
C ARG A 221 -14.13 24.82 16.91
N THR A 222 -14.33 24.45 18.17
CA THR A 222 -13.29 23.88 19.03
C THR A 222 -12.78 22.55 18.49
N ILE A 223 -13.68 21.62 18.16
CA ILE A 223 -13.33 20.29 17.62
C ILE A 223 -12.69 20.42 16.24
N THR A 224 -13.19 21.32 15.39
CA THR A 224 -12.57 21.58 14.08
C THR A 224 -11.12 22.03 14.22
N LYS A 225 -10.82 22.90 15.19
CA LYS A 225 -9.46 23.37 15.48
C LYS A 225 -8.57 22.25 16.03
N GLU A 226 -9.10 21.41 16.93
CA GLU A 226 -8.41 20.22 17.45
C GLU A 226 -8.04 19.27 16.31
N LEU A 227 -9.03 18.86 15.50
CA LEU A 227 -8.83 17.96 14.35
C LEU A 227 -7.85 18.52 13.33
N SER A 228 -7.94 19.81 13.01
CA SER A 228 -7.02 20.47 12.08
C SER A 228 -5.59 20.49 12.62
N SER A 229 -5.42 20.65 13.93
CA SER A 229 -4.11 20.64 14.58
C SER A 229 -3.50 19.25 14.57
N LEU A 230 -4.28 18.23 14.94
CA LEU A 230 -3.86 16.82 14.92
C LEU A 230 -3.53 16.35 13.50
N PHE A 231 -4.36 16.70 12.51
CA PHE A 231 -4.09 16.44 11.10
C PHE A 231 -2.76 17.04 10.65
N ARG A 232 -2.48 18.31 10.98
CA ARG A 232 -1.22 18.98 10.62
C ARG A 232 0.00 18.33 11.29
N ILE A 233 -0.11 17.99 12.57
CA ILE A 233 0.96 17.30 13.31
C ILE A 233 1.24 15.93 12.67
N HIS A 234 0.18 15.15 12.43
CA HIS A 234 0.29 13.84 11.80
C HIS A 234 0.89 13.93 10.39
N ALA A 235 0.55 14.96 9.60
CA ALA A 235 1.10 15.15 8.25
C ALA A 235 2.63 15.39 8.24
N GLN A 236 3.19 15.96 9.30
CA GLN A 236 4.64 16.19 9.40
C GLN A 236 5.43 14.90 9.60
N LEU A 237 4.94 14.00 10.46
CA LEU A 237 5.58 12.70 10.72
C LEU A 237 4.50 11.63 10.95
N PRO A 238 3.94 11.06 9.86
CA PRO A 238 2.87 10.08 9.97
C PRO A 238 3.32 8.79 10.68
N GLU A 239 2.46 8.24 11.53
CA GLU A 239 2.63 6.88 12.05
C GLU A 239 1.96 5.90 11.08
N PHE A 240 2.75 5.03 10.47
CA PHE A 240 2.28 4.06 9.50
C PHE A 240 1.89 2.72 10.14
N GLY A 241 2.21 2.47 11.41
CA GLY A 241 1.85 1.26 12.15
C GLY A 241 2.71 0.02 11.83
N VAL A 242 3.73 0.19 10.99
CA VAL A 242 4.65 -0.89 10.59
C VAL A 242 5.77 -0.97 11.60
N HIS A 243 5.64 -1.90 12.54
CA HIS A 243 6.63 -2.15 13.58
C HIS A 243 7.26 -3.53 13.37
N PHE A 244 8.57 -3.54 13.18
CA PHE A 244 9.37 -4.74 13.01
C PHE A 244 10.72 -4.53 13.68
N VAL A 245 11.16 -5.51 14.45
CA VAL A 245 12.48 -5.54 15.10
C VAL A 245 13.19 -6.78 14.60
N ASN A 246 14.41 -6.62 14.09
CA ASN A 246 15.20 -7.75 13.63
C ASN A 246 15.73 -8.51 14.84
N VAL A 247 15.51 -9.82 14.92
CA VAL A 247 15.92 -10.63 16.07
C VAL A 247 17.45 -10.67 16.19
N ASP A 248 18.17 -10.57 15.07
CA ASP A 248 19.65 -10.54 15.02
C ASP A 248 20.26 -9.26 15.63
N GLU A 249 19.46 -8.19 15.82
CA GLU A 249 19.88 -6.95 16.47
C GLU A 249 19.71 -6.97 17.99
N VAL A 250 18.99 -7.96 18.54
CA VAL A 250 18.77 -8.07 20.00
C VAL A 250 20.03 -8.59 20.72
N ASP A 251 20.91 -9.29 20.00
CA ASP A 251 22.18 -9.81 20.54
C ASP A 251 23.40 -8.92 20.27
N ASN A 252 23.29 -7.91 19.40
CA ASN A 252 24.38 -6.96 19.11
C ASN A 252 23.95 -5.52 19.43
N ASN A 253 24.17 -5.11 20.68
CA ASN A 253 24.07 -3.73 21.15
C ASN A 253 25.15 -2.81 20.52
N GLU A 254 25.30 -2.80 19.20
CA GLU A 254 26.01 -1.72 18.52
C GLU A 254 24.99 -0.80 17.86
N PRO A 255 25.00 0.52 18.17
CA PRO A 255 24.16 1.46 17.46
C PRO A 255 24.53 1.42 15.98
N ILE A 256 23.54 1.14 15.12
CA ILE A 256 23.66 1.33 13.68
C ILE A 256 24.10 2.77 13.49
N GLN A 257 25.38 2.99 13.16
CA GLN A 257 25.84 4.29 12.70
C GLN A 257 25.13 4.51 11.36
N ILE A 258 24.04 5.28 11.42
CA ILE A 258 23.41 5.86 10.24
C ILE A 258 24.48 6.79 9.65
N GLN A 259 25.33 6.28 8.77
CA GLN A 259 26.14 7.14 7.92
C GLN A 259 25.19 7.77 6.91
N PRO A 260 24.95 9.09 6.96
CA PRO A 260 24.26 9.77 5.89
C PRO A 260 25.25 9.88 4.74
N THR A 261 25.12 9.04 3.73
CA THR A 261 25.70 9.35 2.42
C THR A 261 24.62 9.18 1.38
N ILE A 262 23.64 10.08 1.46
CA ILE A 262 23.01 10.62 0.26
C ILE A 262 23.64 11.99 0.12
N SER A 263 24.66 12.10 -0.74
CA SER A 263 25.08 13.41 -1.24
C SER A 263 23.89 14.00 -1.99
N ASN A 264 23.32 15.07 -1.46
CA ASN A 264 22.22 15.84 -2.06
C ASN A 264 22.71 16.76 -3.20
N ASP A 265 23.70 16.32 -3.98
CA ASP A 265 24.10 17.01 -5.21
C ASP A 265 23.60 16.17 -6.39
N TYR A 266 22.34 16.39 -6.74
CA TYR A 266 21.83 16.05 -8.07
C TYR A 266 21.31 17.34 -8.68
N ASP A 267 22.13 17.93 -9.55
CA ASP A 267 21.62 18.87 -10.54
C ASP A 267 20.53 18.14 -11.33
N GLU A 268 19.33 18.71 -11.28
CA GLU A 268 18.17 18.31 -12.04
C GLU A 268 18.44 18.68 -13.51
N PHE A 269 19.21 17.83 -14.21
CA PHE A 269 19.30 17.91 -15.66
C PHE A 269 18.03 17.30 -16.26
N GLU A 270 17.10 18.17 -16.64
CA GLU A 270 16.02 17.86 -17.57
C GLU A 270 16.64 17.49 -18.93
N ASP A 271 17.00 16.22 -19.11
CA ASP A 271 17.28 15.68 -20.44
C ASP A 271 15.95 15.32 -21.12
N GLU A 272 15.62 16.11 -22.15
CA GLU A 272 14.44 16.02 -23.05
C GLU A 272 14.34 14.72 -23.87
N ASN A 273 15.06 13.65 -23.52
CA ASN A 273 14.97 12.35 -24.18
C ASN A 273 14.33 11.30 -23.26
N THR A 274 13.02 11.47 -23.03
CA THR A 274 12.13 10.50 -22.36
C THR A 274 11.82 9.30 -23.27
N ILE A 275 12.84 8.67 -23.86
CA ILE A 275 12.72 7.46 -24.67
C ILE A 275 13.54 6.36 -23.97
N GLY A 276 13.01 5.76 -22.90
CA GLY A 276 13.71 4.66 -22.25
C GLY A 276 13.06 4.03 -21.01
N VAL A 277 12.24 4.78 -20.27
CA VAL A 277 11.56 4.27 -19.06
C VAL A 277 10.56 3.15 -19.39
N SER A 278 10.00 3.14 -20.61
CA SER A 278 9.06 2.12 -21.07
C SER A 278 9.69 0.74 -21.30
N ASN A 279 11.01 0.64 -21.56
CA ASN A 279 11.64 -0.65 -21.89
C ASN A 279 12.17 -1.39 -20.66
N THR A 280 12.50 -0.69 -19.57
CA THR A 280 13.05 -1.32 -18.35
C THR A 280 12.00 -2.05 -17.55
N LEU A 281 10.79 -1.49 -17.42
CA LEU A 281 9.70 -2.12 -16.68
C LEU A 281 9.14 -3.36 -17.42
N ALA A 282 9.24 -3.39 -18.75
CA ALA A 282 8.83 -4.54 -19.57
C ALA A 282 9.57 -5.84 -19.21
N ALA A 283 10.81 -5.76 -18.72
CA ALA A 283 11.57 -6.93 -18.27
C ALA A 283 10.94 -7.64 -17.05
N TYR A 284 10.14 -6.92 -16.27
CA TYR A 284 9.45 -7.42 -15.08
C TYR A 284 8.00 -7.78 -15.35
N SER A 285 7.43 -7.38 -16.48
CA SER A 285 6.03 -7.66 -16.82
C SER A 285 5.78 -9.15 -16.96
N VAL A 286 4.67 -9.63 -16.39
CA VAL A 286 4.22 -11.02 -16.52
C VAL A 286 3.50 -11.25 -17.85
N SER A 287 2.79 -10.22 -18.35
CA SER A 287 2.12 -10.27 -19.65
C SER A 287 3.13 -9.95 -20.76
N LYS A 288 3.45 -10.95 -21.60
CA LYS A 288 4.34 -10.78 -22.76
C LYS A 288 3.85 -9.76 -23.78
N THR A 289 2.56 -9.43 -23.76
CA THR A 289 1.91 -8.49 -24.69
C THR A 289 1.78 -7.09 -24.12
N GLY A 290 2.02 -6.88 -22.81
CA GLY A 290 1.75 -5.60 -22.13
C GLY A 290 0.30 -5.11 -22.21
N LYS A 291 -0.63 -5.96 -22.71
CA LYS A 291 -2.04 -5.62 -22.84
C LYS A 291 -2.76 -5.82 -21.51
N GLU A 292 -3.71 -4.94 -21.24
CA GLU A 292 -4.66 -5.08 -20.13
C GLU A 292 -5.53 -6.33 -20.33
N ASP A 293 -5.92 -6.95 -19.21
CA ASP A 293 -6.90 -8.04 -19.19
C ASP A 293 -8.18 -7.55 -19.91
N GLY A 294 -8.69 -8.29 -20.89
CA GLY A 294 -9.93 -7.98 -21.60
C GLY A 294 -11.13 -7.91 -20.65
N LEU A 295 -12.18 -7.17 -21.04
CA LEU A 295 -13.38 -7.05 -20.21
C LEU A 295 -14.02 -8.43 -19.97
N PRO A 296 -14.48 -8.73 -18.75
CA PRO A 296 -15.14 -9.99 -18.46
C PRO A 296 -16.53 -10.02 -19.14
N HIS A 297 -16.86 -11.15 -19.77
CA HIS A 297 -18.18 -11.43 -20.30
C HIS A 297 -18.66 -12.81 -19.85
N TYR A 298 -19.97 -13.03 -19.84
CA TYR A 298 -20.54 -14.33 -19.49
C TYR A 298 -20.43 -15.28 -20.69
N ASP A 299 -19.78 -16.42 -20.49
CA ASP A 299 -19.77 -17.52 -21.46
C ASP A 299 -20.75 -18.61 -21.05
N SER A 300 -21.74 -18.85 -21.90
CA SER A 300 -22.80 -19.83 -21.66
C SER A 300 -22.34 -21.29 -21.75
N SER A 301 -21.24 -21.57 -22.45
CA SER A 301 -20.72 -22.94 -22.60
C SER A 301 -20.02 -23.43 -21.33
N LEU A 302 -19.38 -22.51 -20.60
CA LEU A 302 -18.74 -22.78 -19.32
C LEU A 302 -19.63 -22.42 -18.12
N GLY A 303 -20.64 -21.57 -18.31
CA GLY A 303 -21.44 -21.04 -17.21
C GLY A 303 -20.65 -20.09 -16.29
N LEU A 304 -19.60 -19.46 -16.81
CA LEU A 304 -18.65 -18.64 -16.07
C LEU A 304 -18.46 -17.26 -16.73
N ALA A 305 -18.02 -16.28 -15.94
CA ALA A 305 -17.46 -15.05 -16.48
C ALA A 305 -16.03 -15.31 -16.95
N VAL A 306 -15.73 -15.01 -18.21
CA VAL A 306 -14.42 -15.20 -18.84
C VAL A 306 -13.94 -13.89 -19.49
N GLU A 307 -12.64 -13.76 -19.66
CA GLU A 307 -12.06 -12.64 -20.41
C GLU A 307 -12.55 -12.63 -21.86
N THR A 308 -12.73 -11.44 -22.44
CA THR A 308 -13.05 -11.31 -23.87
C THR A 308 -11.93 -11.94 -24.71
N LEU A 309 -12.29 -12.92 -25.55
CA LEU A 309 -11.32 -13.60 -26.39
C LEU A 309 -10.82 -12.69 -27.53
N PRO A 310 -9.57 -12.85 -27.98
CA PRO A 310 -9.08 -12.17 -29.18
C PRO A 310 -9.91 -12.54 -30.42
N GLU A 311 -9.97 -11.64 -31.39
CA GLU A 311 -10.69 -11.90 -32.66
C GLU A 311 -10.21 -13.21 -33.31
N GLY A 312 -11.17 -14.03 -33.73
CA GLY A 312 -10.92 -15.32 -34.38
C GLY A 312 -10.74 -16.50 -33.44
N TYR A 313 -10.73 -16.30 -32.12
CA TYR A 313 -10.63 -17.39 -31.14
C TYR A 313 -11.99 -17.74 -30.53
N THR A 314 -12.18 -19.03 -30.28
CA THR A 314 -13.29 -19.61 -29.49
C THR A 314 -12.73 -20.38 -28.29
N ILE A 315 -13.52 -20.57 -27.25
CA ILE A 315 -13.11 -21.36 -26.06
C ILE A 315 -12.69 -22.77 -26.47
N ALA A 316 -13.44 -23.42 -27.35
CA ALA A 316 -13.09 -24.74 -27.87
C ALA A 316 -11.73 -24.73 -28.58
N SER A 317 -11.47 -23.75 -29.45
CA SER A 317 -10.18 -23.64 -30.15
C SER A 317 -8.99 -23.35 -29.24
N LEU A 318 -9.21 -22.75 -28.07
CA LEU A 318 -8.17 -22.53 -27.06
C LEU A 318 -7.94 -23.77 -26.20
N TRP A 319 -8.93 -24.64 -26.08
CA TRP A 319 -8.87 -25.87 -25.29
C TRP A 319 -8.30 -27.06 -26.09
N GLU A 320 -8.61 -27.14 -27.37
CA GLU A 320 -8.13 -28.21 -28.25
C GLU A 320 -6.62 -28.08 -28.53
N VAL A 321 -5.85 -29.10 -28.17
CA VAL A 321 -4.39 -29.16 -28.41
C VAL A 321 -4.06 -29.67 -29.81
N ILE A 322 -5.00 -30.38 -30.47
CA ILE A 322 -4.84 -30.94 -31.81
C ILE A 322 -5.95 -30.38 -32.69
N PRO A 323 -5.65 -29.75 -33.85
CA PRO A 323 -6.68 -29.29 -34.77
C PRO A 323 -7.53 -30.47 -35.23
N ASN A 324 -8.85 -30.38 -35.06
CA ASN A 324 -9.79 -31.34 -35.61
C ASN A 324 -9.74 -31.27 -37.15
N THR A 325 -8.82 -32.01 -37.76
CA THR A 325 -8.88 -32.29 -39.20
C THR A 325 -10.11 -33.15 -39.43
N LYS A 326 -11.17 -32.54 -39.93
CA LYS A 326 -12.32 -33.26 -40.47
C LYS A 326 -11.79 -34.33 -41.42
N ARG A 327 -11.98 -35.60 -41.09
CA ARG A 327 -11.93 -36.68 -42.08
C ARG A 327 -13.12 -36.45 -42.99
N GLU A 328 -12.86 -35.83 -44.14
CA GLU A 328 -13.79 -35.87 -45.27
C GLU A 328 -14.00 -37.35 -45.62
N GLN A 329 -15.27 -37.80 -45.56
CA GLN A 329 -15.73 -39.06 -46.12
C GLN A 329 -16.16 -38.84 -47.56
#